data_AF-A0A956GMG9-F1
#
_entry.id   AF-A0A956GMG9-F1
#
_cell.length_a   1.000
_cell.length_b   1.000
_cell.length_c   1.000
_cell.angle_alpha   90.00
_cell.angle_beta   90.00
_cell.angle_gamma   90.00
#
_symmetry.space_group_name_H-M   'P 1'
#
loop_
_entity.id
_entity.type
_entity.pdbx_description
1 polymer ?
#
loop_
_entity_poly.entity_id
_entity_poly.type
_entity_poly.pdbx_seq_one_letter_code
_entity_poly.pdbx_strand_id
1 'polypeptide(L)'
;MSERRYHITVCRGPECGDRRGSRALYEAFLASVAAHRLAHRCQVRWQSCFGRCTQGPNVLVREVTPEPPGPTPENGAAASPRATALYNAVDAVNVDEVVSQHVGAGVVVRALIQPPSLLGSRALSPSGSRR
;
A
#
# COMPACT_ATOMS: atom_id res chain seq x y z
N MET A 1 15.32 0.28 -20.74
CA MET A 1 14.52 0.70 -19.57
C MET A 1 14.50 -0.45 -18.59
N SER A 2 14.99 -0.27 -17.36
CA SER A 2 15.02 -1.33 -16.36
C SER A 2 13.60 -1.74 -15.96
N GLU A 3 13.35 -3.04 -15.82
CA GLU A 3 12.06 -3.56 -15.40
C GLU A 3 11.77 -3.15 -13.94
N ARG A 4 10.66 -2.41 -13.73
CA ARG A 4 10.25 -1.96 -12.39
C ARG A 4 9.77 -3.14 -11.56
N ARG A 5 10.21 -3.22 -10.31
CA ARG A 5 9.79 -4.23 -9.33
C ARG A 5 8.90 -3.60 -8.27
N TYR A 6 7.97 -4.37 -7.72
CA TYR A 6 6.97 -3.87 -6.77
C TYR A 6 6.80 -4.80 -5.58
N HIS A 7 6.43 -4.21 -4.44
CA HIS A 7 5.85 -4.92 -3.31
C HIS A 7 4.39 -4.48 -3.13
N ILE A 8 3.48 -5.45 -3.08
CA ILE A 8 2.10 -5.26 -2.64
C ILE A 8 2.03 -5.74 -1.19
N THR A 9 1.64 -4.88 -0.25
CA THR A 9 1.52 -5.22 1.17
C THR A 9 0.07 -5.04 1.61
N VAL A 10 -0.57 -6.15 1.98
CA VAL A 10 -1.96 -6.18 2.45
C VAL A 10 -2.00 -6.03 3.97
N CYS A 11 -2.87 -5.13 4.45
CA CYS A 11 -3.09 -4.89 5.87
C CYS A 11 -3.80 -6.09 6.52
N ARG A 12 -3.23 -6.68 7.57
CA ARG A 12 -3.79 -7.80 8.35
C ARG A 12 -4.27 -7.43 9.75
N GLY A 13 -4.25 -6.15 10.10
CA GLY A 13 -4.65 -5.67 11.43
C GLY A 13 -6.13 -5.97 11.69
N PRO A 14 -6.60 -5.97 12.95
CA PRO A 14 -7.92 -6.53 13.31
C PRO A 14 -9.09 -5.98 12.49
N GLU A 15 -9.06 -4.68 12.17
CA GLU A 15 -10.11 -4.06 11.35
C GLU A 15 -10.06 -4.49 9.87
N CYS A 16 -8.88 -4.66 9.28
CA CYS A 16 -8.76 -5.08 7.88
C CYS A 16 -8.86 -6.61 7.72
N GLY A 17 -8.16 -7.35 8.58
CA GLY A 17 -8.11 -8.81 8.59
C GLY A 17 -9.41 -9.40 9.11
N ASP A 18 -9.62 -9.31 10.43
CA ASP A 18 -10.67 -10.05 11.12
C ASP A 18 -12.07 -9.56 10.74
N ARG A 19 -12.26 -8.23 10.63
CA ARG A 19 -13.58 -7.63 10.37
C ARG A 19 -13.93 -7.43 8.91
N ARG A 20 -12.94 -7.21 8.04
CA ARG A 20 -13.15 -6.89 6.62
C ARG A 20 -12.55 -7.93 5.66
N GLY A 21 -12.06 -9.05 6.19
CA GLY A 21 -11.68 -10.22 5.39
C GLY A 21 -10.46 -10.03 4.49
N SER A 22 -9.48 -9.20 4.87
CA SER A 22 -8.31 -8.92 4.00
C SER A 22 -7.44 -10.13 3.66
N ARG A 23 -7.64 -11.28 4.31
CA ARG A 23 -7.05 -12.55 3.89
C ARG A 23 -7.49 -12.94 2.47
N ALA A 24 -8.78 -12.84 2.16
CA ALA A 24 -9.28 -13.15 0.83
C ALA A 24 -8.71 -12.17 -0.21
N LEU A 25 -8.49 -10.91 0.16
CA LEU A 25 -7.81 -9.94 -0.69
C LEU A 25 -6.37 -10.33 -0.99
N TYR A 26 -5.62 -10.80 0.02
CA TYR A 26 -4.27 -11.27 -0.22
C TYR A 26 -4.22 -12.42 -1.22
N GLU A 27 -5.10 -13.40 -1.06
CA GLU A 27 -5.21 -14.55 -1.97
C GLU A 27 -5.59 -14.07 -3.38
N ALA A 28 -6.49 -13.10 -3.49
CA ALA A 28 -6.85 -12.47 -4.77
C ALA A 28 -5.66 -11.74 -5.42
N PHE A 29 -4.83 -11.02 -4.65
CA PHE A 29 -3.62 -10.39 -5.17
C PHE A 29 -2.60 -11.41 -5.66
N LEU A 30 -2.40 -12.53 -4.94
CA LEU A 30 -1.55 -13.62 -5.40
C LEU A 30 -2.05 -14.18 -6.74
N ALA A 31 -3.35 -14.46 -6.83
CA ALA A 31 -3.96 -14.99 -8.04
C ALA A 31 -3.85 -14.04 -9.22
N SER A 32 -4.15 -12.75 -9.04
CA SER A 32 -4.06 -11.74 -10.11
C SER A 32 -2.61 -11.51 -10.56
N VAL A 33 -1.64 -11.43 -9.63
CA VAL A 33 -0.21 -11.35 -9.99
C VAL A 33 0.25 -12.55 -10.83
N ALA A 34 -0.22 -13.75 -10.50
CA ALA A 34 0.05 -14.95 -11.29
C ALA A 34 -0.62 -14.90 -12.66
N ALA A 35 -1.89 -14.50 -12.74
CA ALA A 35 -2.66 -14.40 -13.98
C ALA A 35 -2.02 -13.42 -14.99
N HIS A 36 -1.51 -12.28 -14.50
CA HIS A 36 -0.78 -11.29 -15.31
C HIS A 36 0.69 -11.64 -15.56
N ARG A 37 1.18 -12.78 -15.05
CA ARG A 37 2.58 -13.22 -15.17
C ARG A 37 3.57 -12.19 -14.62
N LEU A 38 3.22 -11.55 -13.50
CA LEU A 38 4.02 -10.49 -12.85
C LEU A 38 4.82 -11.00 -11.64
N ALA A 39 4.81 -12.30 -11.36
CA ALA A 39 5.47 -12.88 -10.18
C ALA A 39 6.98 -12.62 -10.11
N HIS A 40 7.67 -12.51 -11.25
CA HIS A 40 9.11 -12.21 -11.31
C HIS A 40 9.44 -10.75 -10.93
N ARG A 41 8.44 -9.87 -10.93
CA ARG A 41 8.59 -8.44 -10.66
C ARG A 41 7.73 -7.92 -9.52
N CYS A 42 6.92 -8.78 -8.89
CA CYS A 42 6.03 -8.38 -7.81
C CYS A 42 6.01 -9.41 -6.69
N GLN A 43 6.16 -8.94 -5.46
CA GLN A 43 5.96 -9.78 -4.26
C GLN A 43 4.75 -9.29 -3.48
N VAL A 44 3.87 -10.22 -3.08
CA VAL A 44 2.72 -9.92 -2.23
C VAL A 44 3.06 -10.31 -0.78
N ARG A 45 2.90 -9.37 0.15
CA ARG A 45 3.28 -9.48 1.57
C ARG A 45 2.14 -9.07 2.50
N TRP A 46 2.28 -9.38 3.78
CA TRP A 46 1.38 -8.94 4.85
C TRP A 46 2.08 -7.98 5.79
N GLN A 47 1.33 -7.03 6.32
CA GLN A 47 1.75 -6.20 7.44
C GLN A 47 0.57 -5.93 8.35
N SER A 48 0.81 -5.71 9.65
CA SER A 48 -0.24 -5.44 10.64
C SER A 48 -1.13 -4.25 10.26
N CYS A 49 -0.76 -3.01 10.61
CA CYS A 49 -1.64 -1.86 10.44
C CYS A 49 -0.93 -0.69 9.75
N PHE A 50 -1.66 0.03 8.91
CA PHE A 50 -1.21 1.27 8.25
C PHE A 50 -1.78 2.55 8.90
N GLY A 51 -2.44 2.43 10.05
CA GLY A 51 -3.08 3.56 10.75
C GLY A 51 -4.36 4.11 10.07
N ARG A 52 -4.91 3.39 9.09
CA ARG A 52 -6.10 3.80 8.30
C ARG A 52 -7.28 2.86 8.46
N CYS A 53 -7.52 2.39 9.68
CA CYS A 53 -8.50 1.34 9.95
C CYS A 53 -9.92 1.69 9.48
N THR A 54 -10.33 2.96 9.64
CA THR A 54 -11.64 3.46 9.19
C THR A 54 -11.85 3.29 7.68
N GLN A 55 -10.77 3.35 6.91
CA GLN A 55 -10.74 3.33 5.44
C GLN A 55 -10.33 1.96 4.87
N GLY A 56 -10.20 0.91 5.70
CA GLY A 56 -9.80 -0.42 5.24
C GLY A 56 -10.83 -1.15 4.36
N PRO A 57 -10.47 -2.29 3.74
CA PRO A 57 -9.15 -2.90 3.71
C PRO A 57 -8.11 -2.03 3.01
N ASN A 58 -6.89 -2.02 3.55
CA ASN A 58 -5.81 -1.16 3.08
C ASN A 58 -4.71 -1.97 2.40
N VAL A 59 -4.19 -1.48 1.27
CA VAL A 59 -3.13 -2.13 0.51
C VAL A 59 -2.09 -1.12 0.07
N LEU A 60 -0.83 -1.33 0.46
CA LEU A 60 0.28 -0.49 0.04
C LEU A 60 0.97 -1.13 -1.17
N VAL A 61 1.08 -0.41 -2.27
CA VAL A 61 1.91 -0.80 -3.41
C VAL A 61 3.10 0.15 -3.49
N ARG A 62 4.31 -0.40 -3.48
CA ARG A 62 5.56 0.36 -3.50
C ARG A 62 6.50 -0.18 -4.57
N GLU A 63 7.05 0.72 -5.37
CA GLU A 63 8.16 0.39 -6.27
C GLU A 63 9.43 0.09 -5.46
N VAL A 64 10.09 -1.03 -5.78
CA VAL A 64 11.38 -1.42 -5.22
C VAL A 64 12.46 -0.83 -6.11
N THR A 65 13.07 0.26 -5.66
CA THR A 65 14.27 0.80 -6.28
C THR A 65 15.48 -0.03 -5.82
N PRO A 66 16.35 -0.52 -6.71
CA PRO A 66 17.67 -0.97 -6.28
C PRO A 66 18.37 0.21 -5.61
N GLU A 67 18.89 0.02 -4.40
CA GLU A 67 19.75 1.02 -3.77
C GLU A 67 20.95 1.26 -4.70
N PRO A 68 21.31 2.52 -4.99
CA PRO A 68 22.51 2.79 -5.76
C PRO A 68 23.73 2.28 -4.97
N PRO A 69 24.67 1.56 -5.60
CA PRO A 69 25.92 1.19 -4.95
C PRO A 69 26.77 2.46 -4.80
N GLY A 70 26.69 3.11 -3.64
CA GLY A 70 27.51 4.29 -3.33
C GLY A 70 26.96 5.10 -2.15
N PRO A 71 27.79 5.97 -1.54
CA PRO A 71 27.31 6.87 -0.50
C PRO A 71 26.20 7.76 -1.07
N THR A 72 25.10 7.87 -0.32
CA THR A 72 24.01 8.82 -0.62
C THR A 72 24.60 10.21 -0.87
N PRO A 73 24.30 10.87 -2.00
CA PRO A 73 24.78 12.22 -2.23
C PRO A 73 24.34 13.11 -1.07
N GLU A 74 25.31 13.85 -0.53
CA GLU A 74 25.21 14.80 0.59
C GLU A 74 24.13 15.89 0.42
N ASN A 75 23.50 15.99 -0.75
CA ASN A 75 22.36 16.85 -1.06
C ASN A 75 20.98 16.16 -0.97
N GLY A 76 20.86 14.99 -0.33
CA GLY A 76 19.63 14.53 0.33
C GLY A 76 18.37 14.29 -0.53
N ALA A 77 18.41 14.48 -1.84
CA ALA A 77 17.30 14.20 -2.73
C ALA A 77 17.22 12.69 -3.00
N ALA A 78 16.74 11.93 -2.02
CA ALA A 78 16.23 10.58 -2.28
C ALA A 78 15.17 10.73 -3.38
N ALA A 79 15.40 10.11 -4.54
CA ALA A 79 14.39 10.08 -5.59
C ALA A 79 13.10 9.54 -4.96
N SER A 80 12.07 10.38 -4.86
CA SER A 80 10.80 9.96 -4.27
C SER A 80 10.35 8.70 -5.01
N PRO A 81 10.00 7.59 -4.31
CA PRO A 81 9.63 6.35 -4.96
C PRO A 81 8.40 6.64 -5.84
N ARG A 82 8.64 6.72 -7.15
CA ARG A 82 7.78 7.42 -8.12
C ARG A 82 6.38 6.82 -8.23
N ALA A 83 6.19 5.58 -7.78
CA ALA A 83 4.91 4.87 -7.83
C ALA A 83 4.58 4.19 -6.49
N THR A 84 4.60 4.92 -5.37
CA THR A 84 4.06 4.43 -4.10
C THR A 84 2.62 4.91 -3.89
N ALA A 85 1.71 3.99 -3.57
CA ALA A 85 0.30 4.30 -3.30
C ALA A 85 -0.25 3.43 -2.17
N LEU A 86 -1.05 4.03 -1.29
CA LEU A 86 -1.85 3.32 -0.29
C LEU A 86 -3.30 3.36 -0.74
N TYR A 87 -3.81 2.21 -1.16
CA TYR A 87 -5.19 2.01 -1.57
C TYR A 87 -6.06 1.71 -0.35
N ASN A 88 -7.29 2.20 -0.41
CA ASN A 88 -8.29 2.12 0.65
C ASN A 88 -9.57 1.49 0.10
N ALA A 89 -10.39 0.89 0.99
CA ALA A 89 -11.62 0.19 0.63
C ALA A 89 -11.43 -0.79 -0.55
N VAL A 90 -10.27 -1.46 -0.59
CA VAL A 90 -9.95 -2.44 -1.62
C VAL A 90 -10.90 -3.64 -1.47
N ASP A 91 -11.44 -4.12 -2.58
CA ASP A 91 -12.33 -5.28 -2.67
C ASP A 91 -11.86 -6.19 -3.82
N ALA A 92 -12.50 -7.35 -4.00
CA ALA A 92 -12.09 -8.29 -5.03
C ALA A 92 -12.23 -7.76 -6.46
N VAL A 93 -13.14 -6.80 -6.70
CA VAL A 93 -13.40 -6.23 -8.04
C VAL A 93 -12.24 -5.36 -8.48
N ASN A 94 -11.63 -4.62 -7.55
CA ASN A 94 -10.57 -3.66 -7.85
C ASN A 94 -9.13 -4.22 -7.75
N VAL A 95 -8.95 -5.46 -7.27
CA VAL A 95 -7.63 -6.13 -7.24
C VAL A 95 -6.99 -6.17 -8.63
N ASP A 96 -7.73 -6.60 -9.64
CA ASP A 96 -7.18 -6.78 -10.98
C ASP A 96 -6.75 -5.47 -11.62
N GLU A 97 -7.51 -4.39 -11.37
CA GLU A 97 -7.16 -3.05 -11.83
C GLU A 97 -5.86 -2.56 -11.17
N VAL A 98 -5.70 -2.75 -9.86
CA VAL A 98 -4.46 -2.39 -9.15
C VAL A 98 -3.26 -3.16 -9.71
N VAL A 99 -3.41 -4.47 -9.96
CA VAL A 99 -2.31 -5.30 -10.48
C VAL A 99 -1.97 -4.91 -11.91
N SER A 100 -2.95 -4.88 -12.81
CA SER A 100 -2.72 -4.59 -14.23
C SER A 100 -2.19 -3.17 -14.47
N GLN A 101 -2.80 -2.16 -13.84
CA GLN A 101 -2.39 -0.77 -14.04
C GLN A 101 -1.13 -0.42 -13.24
N HIS A 102 -1.12 -0.63 -11.92
CA HIS A 102 -0.03 -0.13 -11.09
C HIS A 102 1.21 -1.00 -11.21
N VAL A 103 1.07 -2.32 -11.11
CA VAL A 103 2.23 -3.23 -11.19
C VAL A 103 2.62 -3.51 -12.65
N GLY A 104 1.64 -3.76 -13.51
CA GLY A 104 1.87 -4.06 -14.93
C GLY A 104 2.35 -2.83 -15.71
N ALA A 105 1.57 -1.75 -15.69
CA ALA A 105 1.84 -0.54 -16.48
C ALA A 105 2.58 0.58 -15.72
N GLY A 106 2.73 0.47 -14.40
CA GLY A 106 3.35 1.52 -13.59
C GLY A 106 2.46 2.75 -13.38
N VAL A 107 1.15 2.61 -13.55
CA VAL A 107 0.14 3.68 -13.45
C VAL A 107 -0.69 3.51 -12.17
N VAL A 108 -0.66 4.51 -11.30
CA VAL A 108 -1.39 4.48 -10.02
C VAL A 108 -2.90 4.66 -10.23
N VAL A 109 -3.71 3.78 -9.62
CA VAL A 109 -5.18 3.82 -9.69
C VAL A 109 -5.73 4.85 -8.70
N ARG A 110 -5.68 6.13 -9.07
CA ARG A 110 -5.99 7.26 -8.15
C ARG A 110 -7.40 7.21 -7.54
N ALA A 111 -8.35 6.58 -8.22
CA ALA A 111 -9.74 6.45 -7.73
C ALA A 111 -9.83 5.65 -6.41
N LEU A 112 -8.87 4.78 -6.12
CA LEU A 112 -8.84 3.93 -4.92
C LEU A 112 -8.02 4.55 -3.77
N ILE A 113 -7.53 5.78 -3.92
CA ILE A 113 -6.76 6.48 -2.91
C ILE A 113 -7.68 7.47 -2.19
N GLN A 114 -7.85 7.29 -0.89
CA GLN A 114 -8.62 8.21 -0.07
C GLN A 114 -7.68 9.15 0.71
N PRO A 115 -8.03 10.44 0.85
CA PRO A 115 -7.32 11.33 1.74
C PRO A 115 -7.41 10.81 3.19
N PRO A 116 -6.45 11.14 4.07
CA PRO A 116 -6.57 10.83 5.50
C PRO A 116 -7.92 11.31 6.04
N SER A 117 -8.71 10.40 6.59
CA SER A 117 -9.94 10.78 7.27
C SER A 117 -9.59 11.60 8.52
N LEU A 118 -9.99 12.87 8.56
CA LEU A 118 -9.78 13.76 9.71
C LEU A 118 -10.49 13.27 10.99
N LEU A 119 -11.45 12.36 10.84
CA LEU A 119 -12.23 11.76 11.93
C LEU A 119 -11.42 10.83 12.88
N GLY A 120 -10.11 10.65 12.65
CA GLY A 120 -9.21 9.85 13.50
C GLY A 120 -8.19 10.65 14.31
N SER A 121 -8.09 11.97 14.10
CA SER A 121 -7.23 12.81 14.93
C SER A 121 -7.94 13.03 16.26
N ARG A 122 -7.65 12.17 17.25
CA ARG A 122 -7.92 12.49 18.65
C ARG A 122 -7.29 13.86 18.90
N ALA A 123 -8.11 14.89 19.04
CA ALA A 123 -7.70 16.11 19.69
C ALA A 123 -7.04 15.67 21.00
N LEU A 124 -5.75 15.95 21.15
CA LEU A 124 -5.08 15.89 22.44
C LEU A 124 -5.81 16.91 23.30
N SER A 125 -6.79 16.46 24.08
CA SER A 125 -7.36 17.29 25.13
C SER A 125 -6.21 17.72 26.03
N PRO A 126 -5.97 19.02 26.26
CA PRO A 126 -5.03 19.42 27.29
C PRO A 126 -5.58 18.89 28.60
N SER A 127 -4.88 17.91 29.18
CA SER A 127 -5.17 17.41 30.52
C SER A 127 -4.95 18.55 31.50
N GLY A 128 -6.01 19.31 31.76
CA GLY A 128 -6.08 20.18 32.92
C GLY A 128 -6.09 19.31 34.16
N SER A 129 -5.04 19.41 34.97
CA SER A 129 -5.12 19.11 36.39
C SER A 129 -4.65 20.34 37.15
N ARG A 130 -5.63 21.18 37.50
CA ARG A 130 -5.54 21.99 38.71
C ARG A 130 -5.78 21.05 39.88
N ARG A 131 -4.81 20.94 40.79
CA ARG A 131 -4.96 21.07 42.24
C ARG A 131 -3.58 21.03 42.87
#